data_AF-A0AAD8G0A6-F1
#
_entry.id   AF-A0AAD8G0A6-F1
#
_cell.length_a   1.000
_cell.length_b   1.000
_cell.length_c   1.000
_cell.angle_alpha   90.00
_cell.angle_beta   90.00
_cell.angle_gamma   90.00
#
_symmetry.space_group_name_H-M   'P 1'
#
loop_
_entity.id
_entity.type
_entity.pdbx_description
1 polymer ?
#
loop_
_entity_poly.entity_id
_entity_poly.type
_entity_poly.pdbx_seq_one_letter_code
_entity_poly.pdbx_strand_id
1 'polypeptide(L)'
;MLQSNEELEVEFELRECADAPGEILTNGVLASHSHILTPVFISSDISDEKKFTTSKSSELLDVRLRSSLCQEETHFLELRRPLVAQALKKALGLKKDLDPKQVPVVAVLGSGGGTRAMTSLYGSLLGLQDLGMLDCVTYLSGVSGSTW
;
A
#
# COMPACT_ATOMS: atom_id res chain seq x y z
N MET A 1 18.21 12.96 -50.87
CA MET A 1 16.97 12.42 -50.29
C MET A 1 17.06 12.60 -48.79
N LEU A 2 16.32 13.57 -48.25
CA LEU A 2 16.13 13.76 -46.82
C LEU A 2 14.90 12.92 -46.43
N GLN A 3 15.00 12.03 -45.46
CA GLN A 3 13.85 11.47 -44.77
C GLN A 3 13.97 11.84 -43.29
N SER A 4 12.96 12.56 -42.83
CA SER A 4 12.82 13.22 -41.54
C SER A 4 12.68 12.22 -40.39
N ASN A 5 13.37 12.51 -39.28
CA ASN A 5 13.05 11.93 -37.98
C ASN A 5 11.69 12.48 -37.53
N GLU A 6 10.68 11.61 -37.41
CA GLU A 6 9.45 11.94 -36.69
C GLU A 6 9.64 11.58 -35.22
N GLU A 7 9.90 12.59 -34.39
CA GLU A 7 9.81 12.49 -32.93
C GLU A 7 8.34 12.70 -32.53
N LEU A 8 7.79 11.78 -31.75
CA LEU A 8 6.45 11.89 -31.17
C LEU A 8 6.57 12.48 -29.76
N GLU A 9 6.37 13.78 -29.66
CA GLU A 9 6.14 14.47 -28.38
C GLU A 9 4.70 14.20 -27.92
N VAL A 10 4.51 13.72 -26.69
CA VAL A 10 3.20 13.58 -26.06
C VAL A 10 3.11 14.61 -24.95
N GLU A 11 2.39 15.68 -25.23
CA GLU A 11 2.12 16.78 -24.32
C GLU A 11 0.77 16.55 -23.61
N PHE A 12 0.73 16.73 -22.28
CA PHE A 12 -0.48 16.58 -21.48
C PHE A 12 -0.97 17.96 -21.03
N GLU A 13 -2.10 18.41 -21.56
CA GLU A 13 -2.78 19.62 -21.08
C GLU A 13 -3.72 19.29 -19.92
N LEU A 14 -3.41 19.80 -18.72
CA LEU A 14 -4.37 19.87 -17.61
C LEU A 14 -5.25 21.11 -17.81
N ARG A 15 -6.55 20.89 -18.09
CA ARG A 15 -7.54 21.98 -18.19
C ARG A 15 -8.34 22.09 -16.90
N GLU A 16 -8.49 23.32 -16.42
CA GLU A 16 -9.36 23.65 -15.30
C GLU A 16 -10.83 23.53 -15.74
N CYS A 17 -11.61 22.72 -15.01
CA CYS A 17 -13.02 22.49 -15.29
C CYS A 17 -13.86 23.37 -14.35
N ALA A 18 -14.71 24.23 -14.93
CA ALA A 18 -15.55 25.16 -14.18
C ALA A 18 -16.88 24.55 -13.70
N ASP A 19 -17.17 23.29 -14.03
CA ASP A 19 -18.41 22.63 -13.65
C ASP A 19 -18.36 22.17 -12.19
N ALA A 20 -19.40 22.53 -11.42
CA ALA A 20 -19.54 22.03 -10.06
C ALA A 20 -19.81 20.51 -10.09
N PRO A 21 -19.14 19.71 -9.25
CA PRO A 21 -19.32 18.27 -9.25
C PRO A 21 -20.77 17.91 -8.90
N GLY A 22 -21.39 17.06 -9.72
CA GLY A 22 -22.67 16.41 -9.42
C GLY A 22 -22.56 15.48 -8.19
N GLU A 23 -23.71 14.94 -7.77
CA GLU A 23 -23.93 14.22 -6.50
C GLU A 23 -22.74 13.39 -6.00
N ILE A 24 -22.19 13.82 -4.85
CA ILE A 24 -20.96 13.30 -4.27
C ILE A 24 -21.31 12.17 -3.30
N LEU A 25 -21.07 10.92 -3.70
CA LEU A 25 -21.02 9.80 -2.77
C LEU A 25 -19.56 9.52 -2.39
N THR A 26 -19.17 9.91 -1.16
CA THR A 26 -17.83 9.60 -0.64
C THR A 26 -17.87 8.50 0.41
N ASN A 27 -16.92 7.59 0.31
CA ASN A 27 -16.43 6.73 1.40
C ASN A 27 -15.10 7.27 1.97
N GLY A 28 -14.84 8.58 1.85
CA GLY A 28 -13.68 9.24 2.45
C GLY A 28 -12.32 8.89 1.85
N VAL A 29 -12.27 8.22 0.69
CA VAL A 29 -11.06 8.01 -0.09
C VAL A 29 -11.17 8.85 -1.35
N LEU A 30 -10.13 9.64 -1.62
CA LEU A 30 -9.96 10.58 -2.72
C LEU A 30 -10.81 10.27 -3.97
N ALA A 31 -11.64 11.23 -4.39
CA ALA A 31 -12.33 11.20 -5.66
C ALA A 31 -11.32 11.44 -6.79
N SER A 32 -10.96 10.38 -7.51
CA SER A 32 -10.43 10.48 -8.86
C SER A 32 -11.50 9.96 -9.81
N HIS A 33 -11.91 10.81 -10.76
CA HIS A 33 -12.77 10.40 -11.86
C HIS A 33 -12.08 9.22 -12.59
N SER A 34 -12.82 8.17 -12.94
CA SER A 34 -12.27 7.08 -13.76
C SER A 34 -11.97 7.60 -15.16
N HIS A 35 -10.80 8.21 -15.32
CA HIS A 35 -10.09 8.04 -16.57
C HIS A 35 -9.63 6.59 -16.58
N ILE A 36 -9.97 5.88 -17.65
CA ILE A 36 -9.38 4.59 -17.98
C ILE A 36 -7.89 4.85 -18.12
N LEU A 37 -7.14 4.75 -17.02
CA LEU A 37 -5.72 4.48 -17.09
C LEU A 37 -5.65 3.03 -17.54
N THR A 38 -5.52 2.86 -18.85
CA THR A 38 -5.22 1.58 -19.45
C THR A 38 -4.02 1.01 -18.70
N PRO A 39 -4.15 -0.15 -18.05
CA PRO A 39 -2.99 -0.77 -17.43
C PRO A 39 -2.04 -1.15 -18.56
N VAL A 40 -0.83 -0.59 -18.53
CA VAL A 40 0.23 -0.95 -19.47
C VAL A 40 0.71 -2.35 -19.09
N PHE A 41 0.18 -3.35 -19.80
CA PHE A 41 0.70 -4.70 -19.82
C PHE A 41 1.54 -4.88 -21.09
N ILE A 42 2.79 -5.30 -20.92
CA ILE A 42 3.71 -5.66 -22.00
C ILE A 42 3.76 -7.19 -22.08
N SER A 43 3.65 -7.73 -23.32
CA SER A 43 4.03 -9.07 -23.83
C SER A 43 2.85 -9.75 -24.57
N SER A 44 2.95 -10.43 -25.72
CA SER A 44 3.96 -10.76 -26.76
C SER A 44 3.13 -11.24 -27.99
N ASP A 45 3.46 -11.08 -29.26
CA ASP A 45 4.64 -11.47 -30.05
C ASP A 45 4.60 -10.64 -31.36
N ILE A 46 5.71 -10.16 -31.94
CA ILE A 46 6.59 -10.93 -32.82
C ILE A 46 7.99 -10.30 -32.80
N SER A 47 8.94 -11.09 -32.31
CA SER A 47 10.37 -11.12 -32.68
C SER A 47 11.20 -9.83 -32.60
N ASP A 48 11.15 -9.10 -31.50
CA ASP A 48 12.32 -8.37 -30.99
C ASP A 48 12.05 -7.94 -29.54
N GLU A 49 12.82 -8.48 -28.59
CA GLU A 49 12.82 -8.06 -27.19
C GLU A 49 13.21 -6.57 -27.07
N LYS A 50 12.25 -5.66 -27.19
CA LYS A 50 12.44 -4.29 -26.68
C LYS A 50 12.11 -4.27 -25.20
N LYS A 51 13.11 -4.68 -24.43
CA LYS A 51 13.27 -4.40 -23.00
C LYS A 51 12.93 -2.91 -22.79
N PHE A 52 11.87 -2.61 -22.05
CA PHE A 52 11.56 -1.23 -21.66
C PHE A 52 12.60 -0.80 -20.62
N THR A 53 13.77 -0.41 -21.12
CA THR A 53 14.78 0.27 -20.34
C THR A 53 14.19 1.61 -19.96
N THR A 54 13.85 1.81 -18.69
CA THR A 54 13.84 3.13 -18.10
C THR A 54 15.10 3.82 -18.58
N SER A 55 14.97 4.84 -19.43
CA SER A 55 16.10 5.67 -19.80
C SER A 55 16.66 6.18 -18.49
N LYS A 56 17.97 6.02 -18.34
CA LYS A 56 18.71 6.34 -17.14
C LYS A 56 18.84 7.87 -17.03
N SER A 57 17.72 8.58 -16.97
CA SER A 57 17.68 9.89 -16.36
C SER A 57 17.59 9.63 -14.87
N SER A 58 18.71 9.78 -14.18
CA SER A 58 18.80 9.73 -12.72
C SER A 58 18.22 11.01 -12.12
N GLU A 59 17.02 11.40 -12.54
CA GLU A 59 16.27 12.42 -11.84
C GLU A 59 15.59 11.73 -10.67
N LEU A 60 15.96 12.17 -9.47
CA LEU A 60 15.33 11.77 -8.23
C LEU A 60 13.86 12.22 -8.32
N LEU A 61 12.97 11.29 -8.64
CA LEU A 61 11.54 11.52 -8.54
C LEU A 61 11.17 11.57 -7.06
N ASP A 62 10.48 12.65 -6.66
CA ASP A 62 9.91 12.75 -5.31
C ASP A 62 8.79 11.73 -5.07
N VAL A 63 8.31 11.06 -6.13
CA VAL A 63 7.26 10.05 -6.11
C VAL A 63 7.82 8.68 -6.44
N ARG A 64 7.55 7.70 -5.58
CA ARG A 64 7.94 6.30 -5.79
C ARG A 64 6.95 5.59 -6.72
N LEU A 65 7.41 5.21 -7.90
CA LEU A 65 6.63 4.43 -8.89
C LEU A 65 7.04 2.94 -8.86
N ARG A 66 6.62 2.22 -7.80
CA ARG A 66 6.88 0.77 -7.64
C ARG A 66 5.69 0.09 -6.96
N SER A 67 5.42 -1.17 -7.34
CA SER A 67 4.38 -2.02 -6.72
C SER A 67 4.88 -2.83 -5.52
N SER A 68 6.18 -2.83 -5.25
CA SER A 68 6.78 -3.49 -4.08
C SER A 68 6.82 -2.60 -2.85
N LEU A 69 6.89 -3.21 -1.66
CA LEU A 69 7.05 -2.52 -0.40
C LEU A 69 8.28 -1.60 -0.40
N CYS A 70 8.19 -0.49 0.35
CA CYS A 70 9.35 0.38 0.51
C CYS A 70 10.48 -0.30 1.30
N GLN A 71 11.68 0.24 1.19
CA GLN A 71 12.85 -0.37 1.84
C GLN A 71 12.68 -0.33 3.35
N GLU A 72 12.11 0.77 3.84
CA GLU A 72 11.77 1.04 5.23
C GLU A 72 10.76 0.02 5.74
N GLU A 73 9.70 -0.27 4.97
CA GLU A 73 8.69 -1.26 5.35
C GLU A 73 9.26 -2.69 5.30
N THR A 74 10.08 -3.00 4.30
CA THR A 74 10.77 -4.30 4.22
C THR A 74 11.67 -4.50 5.44
N HIS A 75 12.42 -3.47 5.81
CA HIS A 75 13.27 -3.48 6.99
C HIS A 75 12.47 -3.59 8.29
N PHE A 76 11.35 -2.87 8.40
CA PHE A 76 10.42 -3.03 9.51
C PHE A 76 9.94 -4.48 9.64
N LEU A 77 9.57 -5.13 8.53
CA LEU A 77 9.14 -6.53 8.55
C LEU A 77 10.26 -7.48 8.99
N GLU A 78 11.51 -7.23 8.59
CA GLU A 78 12.67 -8.00 9.06
C GLU A 78 12.85 -7.92 10.57
N LEU A 79 12.68 -6.73 11.14
CA LEU A 79 12.81 -6.50 12.58
C LEU A 79 11.59 -6.99 13.38
N ARG A 80 10.38 -6.84 12.84
CA ARG A 80 9.12 -7.17 13.53
C ARG A 80 8.85 -8.67 13.55
N ARG A 81 9.21 -9.40 12.50
CA ARG A 81 8.95 -10.85 12.37
C ARG A 81 9.46 -11.70 13.53
N PRO A 82 10.70 -11.58 14.03
CA PRO A 82 11.15 -12.36 15.18
C PRO A 82 10.36 -12.05 16.46
N LEU A 83 9.92 -10.79 16.66
CA LEU A 83 9.09 -10.40 17.80
C LEU A 83 7.70 -11.06 17.73
N VAL A 84 7.07 -11.03 16.54
CA VAL A 84 5.79 -11.68 16.29
C VAL A 84 5.89 -13.20 16.49
N ALA A 85 6.98 -13.83 16.04
CA ALA A 85 7.22 -15.26 16.25
C ALA A 85 7.24 -15.63 17.75
N GLN A 86 7.95 -14.84 18.54
CA GLN A 86 8.04 -15.04 19.99
C GLN A 86 6.69 -14.80 20.67
N ALA A 87 5.98 -13.74 20.28
CA ALA A 87 4.66 -13.41 20.81
C ALA A 87 3.64 -14.51 20.50
N LEU A 88 3.59 -15.00 19.26
CA LEU A 88 2.69 -16.08 18.85
C LEU A 88 2.99 -17.39 19.56
N LYS A 89 4.27 -17.73 19.75
CA LYS A 89 4.66 -18.91 20.55
C LYS A 89 4.06 -18.83 21.96
N LYS A 90 4.18 -17.67 22.60
CA LYS A 90 3.65 -17.44 23.96
C LYS A 90 2.12 -17.47 23.97
N ALA A 91 1.48 -16.72 23.08
CA ALA A 91 0.03 -16.56 23.04
C ALA A 91 -0.70 -17.88 22.73
N LEU A 92 -0.12 -18.73 21.86
CA LEU A 92 -0.72 -20.01 21.45
C LEU A 92 -0.18 -21.21 22.22
N GLY A 93 0.75 -21.02 23.17
CA GLY A 93 1.36 -22.10 23.94
C GLY A 93 2.13 -23.12 23.08
N LEU A 94 2.82 -22.66 22.03
CA LEU A 94 3.53 -23.55 21.10
C LEU A 94 4.78 -24.15 21.77
N LYS A 95 4.96 -25.47 21.59
CA LYS A 95 6.10 -26.20 22.17
C LYS A 95 7.43 -25.91 21.48
N LYS A 96 7.40 -25.54 20.20
CA LYS A 96 8.57 -25.27 19.36
C LYS A 96 8.55 -23.82 18.90
N ASP A 97 9.72 -23.29 18.59
CA ASP A 97 9.83 -22.00 17.92
C ASP A 97 9.28 -22.06 16.50
N LEU A 98 8.68 -20.96 16.06
CA LEU A 98 8.19 -20.81 14.70
C LEU A 98 9.37 -20.56 13.75
N ASP A 99 9.39 -21.27 12.62
CA ASP A 99 10.26 -20.91 11.51
C ASP A 99 9.91 -19.49 11.05
N PRO A 100 10.89 -18.59 10.81
CA PRO A 100 10.63 -17.25 10.27
C PRO A 100 9.69 -17.23 9.06
N LYS A 101 9.73 -18.24 8.18
CA LYS A 101 8.85 -18.34 6.99
C LYS A 101 7.40 -18.69 7.32
N GLN A 102 7.14 -19.19 8.52
CA GLN A 102 5.82 -19.60 8.99
C GLN A 102 5.15 -18.55 9.87
N VAL A 103 5.84 -17.46 10.20
CA VAL A 103 5.29 -16.37 11.00
C VAL A 103 4.22 -15.63 10.17
N PRO A 104 2.94 -15.68 10.55
CA PRO A 104 1.88 -15.01 9.81
C PRO A 104 1.98 -13.48 9.99
N VAL A 105 1.60 -12.77 8.94
CA VAL A 105 1.36 -11.32 9.00
C VAL A 105 -0.06 -11.11 9.53
N VAL A 106 -0.17 -10.49 10.70
CA VAL A 106 -1.46 -10.22 11.35
C VAL A 106 -1.76 -8.72 11.28
N ALA A 107 -2.98 -8.36 10.89
CA ALA A 107 -3.42 -6.97 10.81
C ALA A 107 -4.65 -6.72 11.69
N VAL A 108 -4.67 -5.56 12.36
CA VAL A 108 -5.87 -5.01 13.02
C VAL A 108 -6.39 -3.87 12.17
N LEU A 109 -7.69 -3.88 11.88
CA LEU A 109 -8.34 -2.93 10.99
C LEU A 109 -9.44 -2.17 11.74
N GLY A 110 -9.28 -0.86 11.89
CA GLY A 110 -10.24 0.05 12.50
C GLY A 110 -11.14 0.72 11.47
N SER A 111 -12.46 0.65 11.67
CA SER A 111 -13.44 1.30 10.81
C SER A 111 -13.61 2.80 11.11
N GLY A 112 -14.34 3.50 10.26
CA GLY A 112 -14.78 4.87 10.55
C GLY A 112 -15.93 4.92 11.58
N GLY A 113 -16.24 6.14 12.05
CA GLY A 113 -17.33 6.37 13.01
C GLY A 113 -17.04 7.42 14.10
N GLY A 114 -16.11 8.35 13.86
CA GLY A 114 -15.73 9.39 14.82
C GLY A 114 -15.26 8.83 16.16
N THR A 115 -15.60 9.52 17.25
CA THR A 115 -15.21 9.14 18.62
C THR A 115 -15.66 7.74 19.03
N ARG A 116 -16.76 7.22 18.47
CA ARG A 116 -17.22 5.86 18.73
C ARG A 116 -16.22 4.83 18.21
N ALA A 117 -15.75 5.01 16.98
CA ALA A 117 -14.77 4.12 16.38
C ALA A 117 -13.43 4.20 17.12
N MET A 118 -12.96 5.40 17.44
CA MET A 118 -11.77 5.64 18.27
C MET A 118 -11.84 4.88 19.61
N THR A 119 -12.92 5.09 20.37
CA THR A 119 -13.10 4.47 21.70
C THR A 119 -13.19 2.95 21.60
N SER A 120 -13.90 2.44 20.59
CA SER A 120 -14.05 1.00 20.36
C SER A 120 -12.72 0.34 19.95
N LEU A 121 -11.93 1.01 19.09
CA LEU A 121 -10.61 0.51 18.69
C LEU A 121 -9.66 0.52 19.89
N TYR A 122 -9.66 1.59 20.69
CA TYR A 122 -8.86 1.68 21.91
C TYR A 122 -9.15 0.51 22.86
N GLY A 123 -10.44 0.24 23.13
CA GLY A 123 -10.85 -0.91 23.94
C GLY A 123 -10.41 -2.25 23.34
N SER A 124 -10.47 -2.39 22.01
CA SER A 124 -10.02 -3.60 21.32
C SER A 124 -8.51 -3.80 21.43
N LEU A 125 -7.72 -2.74 21.28
CA LEU A 125 -6.26 -2.78 21.43
C LEU A 125 -5.84 -3.09 22.87
N LEU A 126 -6.55 -2.52 23.85
CA LEU A 126 -6.35 -2.85 25.26
C LEU A 126 -6.65 -4.34 25.52
N GLY A 127 -7.77 -4.85 25.00
CA GLY A 127 -8.07 -6.28 25.11
C GLY A 127 -7.02 -7.18 24.47
N LEU A 128 -6.48 -6.80 23.30
CA LEU A 128 -5.37 -7.51 22.67
C LEU A 128 -4.08 -7.46 23.52
N GLN A 129 -3.82 -6.33 24.20
CA GLN A 129 -2.69 -6.21 25.12
C GLN A 129 -2.84 -7.14 26.32
N ASP A 130 -4.01 -7.14 26.95
CA ASP A 130 -4.30 -7.98 28.13
C ASP A 130 -4.23 -9.48 27.80
N LEU A 131 -4.63 -9.85 26.58
CA LEU A 131 -4.50 -11.22 26.06
C LEU A 131 -3.07 -11.56 25.61
N GLY A 132 -2.13 -10.60 25.63
CA GLY A 132 -0.77 -10.79 25.13
C GLY A 132 -0.68 -11.02 23.62
N MET A 133 -1.71 -10.61 22.87
CA MET A 133 -1.83 -10.78 21.42
C MET A 133 -1.44 -9.53 20.63
N LEU A 134 -1.34 -8.37 21.28
CA LEU A 134 -0.97 -7.13 20.58
C LEU A 134 0.44 -7.22 19.96
N ASP A 135 1.38 -7.91 20.61
CA ASP A 135 2.71 -8.14 20.06
C ASP A 135 2.73 -9.08 18.85
N CYS A 136 1.65 -9.83 18.60
CA CYS A 136 1.48 -10.65 17.41
C CYS A 136 1.08 -9.82 16.18
N VAL A 137 0.65 -8.57 16.36
CA VAL A 137 0.18 -7.70 15.27
C VAL A 137 1.36 -7.12 14.49
N THR A 138 1.30 -7.21 13.17
CA THR A 138 2.28 -6.62 12.24
C THR A 138 1.80 -5.27 11.70
N TYR A 139 0.54 -5.16 11.35
CA TYR A 139 -0.06 -3.92 10.82
C TYR A 139 -1.26 -3.48 11.65
N LEU A 140 -1.34 -2.18 11.89
CA LEU A 140 -2.53 -1.53 12.40
C LEU A 140 -2.94 -0.49 11.36
N SER A 141 -4.15 -0.64 10.83
CA SER A 141 -4.72 0.30 9.87
C SER A 141 -6.06 0.79 10.37
N GLY A 142 -6.40 2.03 10.05
CA GLY A 142 -7.64 2.66 10.48
C GLY A 142 -8.08 3.69 9.46
N VAL A 143 -9.38 3.98 9.44
CA VAL A 143 -9.95 5.09 8.65
C VAL A 143 -10.83 5.97 9.53
N SER A 144 -10.92 7.27 9.18
CA SER A 144 -11.77 8.24 9.89
C SER A 144 -11.53 8.21 11.41
N GLY A 145 -12.56 7.96 12.23
CA GLY A 145 -12.43 7.99 13.69
C GLY A 145 -11.37 7.04 14.28
N SER A 146 -11.03 5.93 13.61
CA SER A 146 -9.98 5.02 14.08
C SER A 146 -8.55 5.54 13.86
N THR A 147 -8.37 6.66 13.15
CA THR A 147 -7.04 7.27 12.94
C THR A 147 -6.69 8.30 14.02
N TRP A 148 -7.62 8.59 14.92
CA TRP A 148 -7.44 9.55 16.03
C TRP A 148 -6.78 8.86 17.22
#